data_AF-A0A382RDF5-F1
#
_entry.id   AF-A0A382RDF5-F1
#
_cell.length_a   1.000
_cell.length_b   1.000
_cell.length_c   1.000
_cell.angle_alpha   90.00
_cell.angle_beta   90.00
_cell.angle_gamma   90.00
#
_symmetry.space_group_name_H-M   'P 1'
#
loop_
_entity.id
_entity.type
_entity.pdbx_description
1 polymer ?
#
loop_
_entity_poly.entity_id
_entity_poly.type
_entity_poly.pdbx_seq_one_letter_code
_entity_poly.pdbx_strand_id
1 'polypeptide(L)'
;MVNEEGEKVRVREKRVEDIRNEYTWRVDPELSRLDATRPMTMSYEDFFRYSKEEMQFPNYRSKRLAVETLEGVHIGNIMYYDLNMQNSQAELGIMIGDKDYWSSGYGTDTVNTLLRHLFTILELDR
;
A
#
# COMPACT_ATOMS: atom_id res chain seq x y z
N MET A 1 10.43 -4.86 10.38
CA MET A 1 9.05 -4.33 10.38
C MET A 1 9.13 -2.93 9.81
N VAL A 2 8.36 -2.61 8.77
CA VAL A 2 8.46 -1.33 8.06
C VAL A 2 7.67 -0.27 8.82
N ASN A 3 8.30 0.86 9.11
CA ASN A 3 7.68 2.03 9.73
C ASN A 3 8.52 3.27 9.37
N GLU A 4 8.29 3.78 8.17
CA GLU A 4 9.09 4.84 7.54
C GLU A 4 8.27 6.13 7.49
N GLU A 5 8.91 7.24 7.86
CA GLU A 5 8.29 8.55 7.85
C GLU A 5 8.75 9.36 6.62
N GLY A 6 7.80 9.99 5.96
CA GLY A 6 7.97 10.97 4.90
C GLY A 6 7.71 12.38 5.39
N GLU A 7 7.54 13.32 4.47
CA GLU A 7 7.22 14.71 4.82
C GLU A 7 5.74 14.91 5.19
N LYS A 8 4.86 14.04 4.68
CA LYS A 8 3.40 14.10 4.82
C LYS A 8 2.77 12.77 5.25
N VAL A 9 3.44 11.66 4.99
CA VAL A 9 2.92 10.32 5.29
C VAL A 9 3.82 9.51 6.19
N ARG A 10 3.25 8.49 6.81
CA ARG A 10 3.94 7.35 7.38
C ARG A 10 3.57 6.09 6.60
N VAL A 11 4.58 5.37 6.12
CA VAL A 11 4.43 4.07 5.48
C VAL A 11 4.73 2.99 6.51
N ARG A 12 3.76 2.11 6.78
CA ARG A 12 3.85 1.14 7.88
C ARG A 12 3.26 -0.22 7.54
N GLU A 13 3.53 -1.22 8.38
CA GLU A 13 2.78 -2.48 8.33
C GLU A 13 1.27 -2.24 8.45
N LYS A 14 0.51 -3.11 7.80
CA LYS A 14 -0.95 -3.11 7.88
C LYS A 14 -1.42 -3.55 9.26
N ARG A 15 -2.56 -2.99 9.67
CA ARG A 15 -3.29 -3.32 10.89
C ARG A 15 -4.68 -3.83 10.50
N VAL A 16 -5.36 -4.50 11.43
CA VAL A 16 -6.70 -5.08 11.17
C VAL A 16 -7.73 -3.98 10.87
N GLU A 17 -7.55 -2.80 11.47
CA GLU A 17 -8.43 -1.64 11.31
C GLU A 17 -8.38 -1.07 9.88
N ASP A 18 -7.26 -1.26 9.17
CA ASP A 18 -7.07 -0.77 7.80
C ASP A 18 -7.97 -1.50 6.79
N ILE A 19 -8.34 -2.75 7.08
CA ILE A 19 -9.10 -3.64 6.18
C ILE A 19 -10.42 -2.98 5.77
N ARG A 20 -11.06 -2.22 6.67
CA ARG A 20 -12.31 -1.55 6.35
C ARG A 20 -12.14 -0.51 5.24
N ASN A 21 -11.10 0.32 5.33
CA ASN A 21 -10.82 1.33 4.31
C ASN A 21 -10.40 0.67 3.00
N GLU A 22 -9.56 -0.36 3.05
CA GLU A 22 -9.16 -1.10 1.83
C GLU A 22 -10.35 -1.71 1.11
N TYR A 23 -11.31 -2.27 1.85
CA TYR A 23 -12.55 -2.77 1.25
C TYR A 23 -13.30 -1.64 0.53
N THR A 24 -13.49 -0.50 1.19
CA THR A 24 -14.18 0.65 0.57
C THR A 24 -13.50 1.12 -0.70
N TRP A 25 -12.17 1.09 -0.75
CA TRP A 25 -11.42 1.47 -1.94
C TRP A 25 -11.53 0.45 -3.06
N ARG A 26 -11.54 -0.85 -2.74
CA ARG A 26 -11.66 -1.93 -3.73
C ARG A 26 -13.06 -2.10 -4.32
N VAL A 27 -14.09 -1.61 -3.65
CA VAL A 27 -15.46 -1.59 -4.20
C VAL A 27 -15.79 -0.29 -4.95
N ASP A 28 -14.98 0.76 -4.79
CA ASP A 28 -15.15 2.04 -5.48
C ASP A 28 -14.82 1.89 -6.98
N PRO A 29 -15.77 2.19 -7.90
CA PRO A 29 -15.56 2.04 -9.34
C PRO A 29 -14.48 2.93 -9.95
N GLU A 30 -14.28 4.13 -9.42
CA GLU A 30 -13.27 5.05 -9.90
C GLU A 30 -11.88 4.56 -9.49
N LEU A 31 -11.70 4.19 -8.22
CA LEU A 31 -10.44 3.65 -7.72
C LEU A 31 -10.08 2.35 -8.42
N SER A 32 -11.04 1.43 -8.60
CA SER A 32 -10.83 0.18 -9.34
C SER A 32 -10.39 0.45 -10.78
N ARG A 33 -11.03 1.41 -11.46
CA ARG A 33 -10.66 1.79 -12.84
C ARG A 33 -9.23 2.34 -12.91
N LEU A 34 -8.83 3.18 -11.96
CA LEU A 34 -7.48 3.74 -11.89
C LEU A 34 -6.43 2.66 -11.59
N ASP A 35 -6.81 1.67 -10.81
CA ASP A 35 -5.99 0.50 -10.47
C ASP A 35 -6.03 -0.59 -11.57
N ALA A 36 -6.66 -0.32 -12.71
CA ALA A 36 -6.87 -1.26 -13.82
C ALA A 36 -7.54 -2.60 -13.40
N THR A 37 -8.38 -2.57 -12.36
CA THR A 37 -9.15 -3.70 -11.85
C THR A 37 -10.66 -3.47 -12.00
N ARG A 38 -11.45 -4.48 -11.61
CA ARG A 38 -12.91 -4.35 -11.50
C ARG A 38 -13.30 -4.18 -10.03
N PRO A 39 -14.38 -3.43 -9.75
CA PRO A 39 -14.91 -3.33 -8.41
C PRO A 39 -15.14 -4.70 -7.80
N MET A 40 -14.65 -4.86 -6.59
CA MET A 40 -14.81 -6.08 -5.83
C MET A 40 -16.29 -6.33 -5.53
N THR A 41 -16.73 -7.57 -5.75
CA THR A 41 -18.14 -7.96 -5.55
C THR A 41 -18.33 -8.86 -4.33
N MET A 42 -17.26 -9.33 -3.69
CA MET A 42 -17.36 -10.14 -2.47
C MET A 42 -17.82 -9.30 -1.27
N SER A 43 -18.40 -10.00 -0.29
CA SER A 43 -18.83 -9.40 0.97
C SER A 43 -17.64 -8.83 1.75
N TYR A 44 -17.91 -7.88 2.65
CA TYR A 44 -16.91 -7.38 3.56
C TYR A 44 -16.40 -8.48 4.50
N GLU A 45 -17.28 -9.37 4.96
CA GLU A 45 -16.94 -10.46 5.86
C GLU A 45 -15.93 -11.43 5.22
N ASP A 46 -16.16 -11.81 3.96
CA ASP A 46 -15.23 -12.66 3.22
C ASP A 46 -13.89 -11.94 2.99
N PHE A 47 -13.94 -10.68 2.54
CA PHE A 47 -12.74 -9.86 2.34
C PHE A 47 -11.92 -9.71 3.63
N PHE A 48 -12.60 -9.50 4.77
CA PHE A 48 -11.98 -9.36 6.07
C PHE A 48 -11.27 -10.65 6.49
N ARG A 49 -11.92 -11.80 6.31
CA ARG A 49 -11.32 -13.11 6.59
C ARG A 49 -10.05 -13.33 5.74
N TYR A 50 -10.15 -13.14 4.42
CA TYR A 50 -9.01 -13.31 3.51
C TYR A 50 -7.85 -12.35 3.82
N SER A 51 -8.15 -11.08 4.08
CA SER A 51 -7.13 -10.08 4.40
C SER A 51 -6.41 -10.39 5.71
N LYS A 52 -7.15 -10.87 6.72
CA LYS A 52 -6.57 -11.28 8.00
C LYS A 52 -5.70 -12.52 7.87
N GLU A 53 -6.10 -13.50 7.06
CA GLU A 53 -5.28 -14.68 6.75
C GLU A 53 -4.00 -14.27 6.02
N GLU A 54 -4.09 -13.41 5.00
CA GLU A 54 -2.91 -12.91 4.27
C GLU A 54 -1.89 -12.22 5.19
N MET A 55 -2.35 -11.43 6.16
CA MET A 55 -1.47 -10.78 7.14
C MET A 55 -0.66 -11.77 8.00
N GLN A 56 -1.10 -13.02 8.13
CA GLN A 56 -0.38 -14.06 8.88
C GLN A 56 0.71 -14.76 8.06
N PHE A 57 0.62 -14.70 6.73
CA PHE A 57 1.51 -15.40 5.81
C PHE A 57 2.28 -14.42 4.93
N PRO A 58 3.33 -13.78 5.48
CA PRO A 58 4.11 -12.81 4.72
C PRO A 58 4.82 -13.46 3.51
N ASN A 59 4.80 -12.77 2.38
CA ASN A 59 5.55 -13.15 1.19
C ASN A 59 6.92 -12.44 1.18
N TYR A 60 7.99 -13.14 0.82
CA TYR A 60 9.33 -12.56 0.75
C TYR A 60 9.57 -11.76 -0.54
N ARG A 61 8.79 -12.01 -1.60
CA ARG A 61 8.89 -11.34 -2.91
C ARG A 61 7.95 -10.16 -3.07
N SER A 62 7.00 -9.99 -2.15
CA SER A 62 6.03 -8.90 -2.19
C SER A 62 5.62 -8.47 -0.79
N LYS A 63 5.37 -7.19 -0.63
CA LYS A 63 4.90 -6.64 0.63
C LYS A 63 3.90 -5.53 0.37
N ARG A 64 2.79 -5.59 1.10
CA ARG A 64 1.75 -4.55 1.10
C ARG A 64 1.81 -3.80 2.41
N LEU A 65 1.83 -2.48 2.32
CA LEU A 65 1.99 -1.54 3.41
C LEU A 65 0.81 -0.57 3.41
N ALA A 66 0.45 -0.11 4.60
CA ALA A 66 -0.53 0.95 4.78
C ALA A 66 0.16 2.32 4.73
N VAL A 67 -0.59 3.31 4.27
CA VAL A 67 -0.16 4.71 4.18
C VAL A 67 -1.11 5.53 5.04
N GLU A 68 -0.56 6.18 6.05
CA GLU A 68 -1.31 7.11 6.91
C GLU A 68 -0.72 8.52 6.84
N THR A 69 -1.52 9.53 7.15
CA THR A 69 -1.02 10.88 7.41
C THR A 69 -0.16 10.90 8.68
N LEU A 70 0.60 11.97 8.91
CA LEU A 70 1.38 12.11 10.15
C LEU A 70 0.50 12.10 11.42
N GLU A 71 -0.76 12.52 11.29
CA GLU A 71 -1.80 12.49 12.33
C GLU A 71 -2.45 11.11 12.52
N GLY A 72 -2.08 10.12 11.69
CA GLY A 72 -2.54 8.73 11.84
C GLY A 72 -3.81 8.37 11.07
N VAL A 73 -4.25 9.19 10.12
CA VAL A 73 -5.41 8.86 9.26
C VAL A 73 -4.97 7.92 8.15
N HIS A 74 -5.56 6.73 8.05
CA HIS A 74 -5.24 5.76 6.99
C HIS A 74 -5.89 6.16 5.65
N ILE A 75 -5.06 6.58 4.70
CA ILE A 75 -5.48 7.20 3.44
C ILE A 75 -5.18 6.38 2.18
N GLY A 76 -4.35 5.34 2.30
CA GLY A 76 -3.96 4.57 1.13
C GLY A 76 -3.11 3.35 1.45
N ASN A 77 -2.65 2.69 0.40
CA ASN A 77 -1.73 1.58 0.47
C ASN A 77 -0.61 1.75 -0.57
N ILE A 78 0.53 1.16 -0.26
CA ILE A 78 1.65 1.04 -1.18
C ILE A 78 2.23 -0.37 -1.08
N MET A 79 2.66 -0.92 -2.19
CA MET A 79 3.24 -2.26 -2.23
C MET A 79 4.39 -2.34 -3.20
N TYR A 80 5.33 -3.22 -2.90
CA TYR A 80 6.28 -3.72 -3.90
C TYR A 80 6.02 -5.21 -4.12
N TYR A 81 6.26 -5.68 -5.33
CA TYR A 81 6.07 -7.07 -5.71
C TYR A 81 7.00 -7.46 -6.86
N ASP A 82 7.02 -8.76 -7.20
CA ASP A 82 7.94 -9.34 -8.18
C ASP A 82 9.42 -9.01 -7.93
N LEU A 83 9.81 -8.87 -6.66
CA LEU A 83 11.18 -8.57 -6.25
C LEU A 83 12.15 -9.62 -6.82
N ASN A 84 13.02 -9.17 -7.72
CA ASN A 84 14.10 -9.94 -8.31
C ASN A 84 15.43 -9.38 -7.81
N MET A 85 15.94 -10.00 -6.74
CA MET A 85 17.24 -9.65 -6.15
C MET A 85 18.43 -9.89 -7.07
N GLN A 86 18.34 -10.76 -8.08
CA GLN A 86 19.45 -11.01 -9.02
C GLN A 86 19.62 -9.86 -10.01
N ASN A 87 18.50 -9.22 -10.37
CA ASN A 87 18.47 -8.09 -11.31
C ASN A 87 18.26 -6.75 -10.61
N SER A 88 18.21 -6.74 -9.27
CA SER A 88 17.91 -5.56 -8.45
C SER A 88 16.62 -4.83 -8.87
N GLN A 89 15.58 -5.57 -9.22
CA GLN A 89 14.33 -5.03 -9.75
C GLN A 89 13.13 -5.38 -8.87
N ALA A 90 12.15 -4.48 -8.81
CA ALA A 90 10.84 -4.73 -8.21
C ALA A 90 9.79 -3.88 -8.94
N GLU A 91 8.56 -4.35 -8.93
CA GLU A 91 7.41 -3.53 -9.30
C GLU A 91 6.83 -2.84 -8.07
N LEU A 92 6.23 -1.68 -8.27
CA LEU A 92 5.62 -0.87 -7.22
C LEU A 92 4.19 -0.51 -7.63
N GLY A 93 3.25 -0.73 -6.70
CA GLY A 93 1.87 -0.28 -6.81
C GLY A 93 1.54 0.67 -5.67
N ILE A 94 0.77 1.72 -5.96
CA ILE A 94 0.30 2.68 -4.97
C ILE A 94 -1.17 3.05 -5.22
N MET A 95 -1.92 3.19 -4.13
CA MET A 95 -3.26 3.75 -4.14
C MET A 95 -3.41 4.72 -2.98
N ILE A 96 -3.73 5.98 -3.26
CA ILE A 96 -4.32 6.89 -2.28
C ILE A 96 -5.83 6.75 -2.43
N GLY A 97 -6.47 6.03 -1.51
CA GLY A 97 -7.89 5.71 -1.62
C GLY A 97 -8.79 6.79 -1.04
N ASP A 98 -8.31 7.57 -0.07
CA ASP A 98 -9.02 8.74 0.43
C ASP A 98 -8.82 9.93 -0.52
N LYS A 99 -9.92 10.30 -1.20
CA LYS A 99 -9.92 11.31 -2.27
C LYS A 99 -9.70 12.73 -1.75
N ASP A 100 -9.93 12.99 -0.46
CA ASP A 100 -9.68 14.30 0.15
C ASP A 100 -8.18 14.65 0.17
N TYR A 101 -7.31 13.64 0.02
CA TYR A 101 -5.86 13.79 0.01
C TYR A 101 -5.26 13.80 -1.40
N TRP A 102 -6.09 13.79 -2.44
CA TRP A 102 -5.66 13.85 -3.83
C TRP A 102 -5.14 15.23 -4.21
N SER A 103 -4.30 15.29 -5.25
CA SER A 103 -3.69 16.53 -5.78
C SER A 103 -2.93 17.38 -4.74
N SER A 104 -2.61 16.79 -3.59
CA SER A 104 -2.00 17.47 -2.44
C SER A 104 -0.59 16.94 -2.11
N GLY A 105 -0.01 16.12 -3.00
CA GLY A 105 1.36 15.60 -2.91
C GLY A 105 1.53 14.32 -2.06
N TYR A 106 0.47 13.78 -1.45
CA TYR A 106 0.54 12.56 -0.64
C TYR A 106 1.03 11.33 -1.42
N GLY A 107 0.55 11.15 -2.66
CA GLY A 107 1.02 10.06 -3.52
C GLY A 107 2.53 10.13 -3.80
N THR A 108 3.04 11.32 -4.14
CA THR A 108 4.46 11.55 -4.38
C THR A 108 5.31 11.28 -3.14
N ASP A 109 4.91 11.80 -1.98
CA ASP A 109 5.65 11.58 -0.74
C ASP A 109 5.65 10.10 -0.31
N THR A 110 4.54 9.39 -0.55
CA THR A 110 4.43 7.94 -0.30
C THR A 110 5.42 7.15 -1.14
N VAL A 111 5.47 7.40 -2.46
CA VAL A 111 6.40 6.72 -3.36
C VAL A 111 7.85 7.03 -2.97
N ASN A 112 8.18 8.30 -2.73
CA ASN A 112 9.53 8.70 -2.33
C ASN A 112 9.96 8.02 -1.02
N THR A 113 9.04 7.91 -0.05
CA THR A 113 9.31 7.27 1.24
C THR A 113 9.60 5.79 1.08
N LEU A 114 8.82 5.05 0.27
CA LEU A 114 9.10 3.65 0.00
C LEU A 114 10.39 3.47 -0.82
N LEU A 115 10.65 4.31 -1.83
CA LEU A 115 11.87 4.23 -2.63
C LEU A 115 13.12 4.46 -1.76
N ARG A 116 13.10 5.41 -0.83
CA ARG A 116 14.18 5.59 0.15
C ARG A 116 14.42 4.30 0.92
N HIS A 117 13.37 3.67 1.45
CA HIS A 117 13.49 2.40 2.16
C HIS A 117 14.09 1.29 1.28
N LEU A 118 13.56 1.09 0.06
CA LEU A 118 14.03 0.04 -0.85
C LEU A 118 15.50 0.25 -1.27
N PHE A 119 15.91 1.47 -1.64
CA PHE A 119 17.28 1.72 -2.09
C PHE A 119 18.31 1.79 -0.98
N THR A 120 17.92 2.21 0.24
CA THR A 120 18.86 2.31 1.37
C THR A 120 18.99 1.00 2.16
N ILE A 121 17.92 0.20 2.24
CA ILE A 121 17.88 -0.99 3.10
C ILE A 121 17.99 -2.28 2.28
N LEU A 122 17.51 -2.31 1.03
CA LEU A 122 17.59 -3.49 0.17
C LEU A 122 18.68 -3.40 -0.92
N GLU A 123 19.45 -2.32 -0.96
CA GLU A 123 20.58 -2.11 -1.88
C GLU A 123 20.22 -2.37 -3.37
N LEU A 124 19.01 -2.01 -3.78
CA LEU A 124 18.62 -2.12 -5.19
C LEU A 124 19.35 -1.07 -6.05
N ASP A 125 19.63 -1.39 -7.31
CA ASP A 125 20.24 -0.45 -8.27
C ASP A 125 19.25 0.62 -8.70
N ARG A 126 19.73 1.87 -8.83
CA ARG A 126 18.93 3.08 -9.10
C ARG A 126 18.68 3.32 -10.59
#